data_AF-A0A0M0WEP5-F1
#
_entry.id   AF-A0A0M0WEP5-F1
#
_cell.length_a   1.000
_cell.length_b   1.000
_cell.length_c   1.000
_cell.angle_alpha   90.00
_cell.angle_beta   90.00
_cell.angle_gamma   90.00
#
_symmetry.space_group_name_H-M   'P 1'
#
loop_
_entity.id
_entity.type
_entity.pdbx_description
1 polymer ?
#
loop_
_entity_poly.entity_id
_entity_poly.type
_entity_poly.pdbx_seq_one_letter_code
_entity_poly.pdbx_strand_id
1 'polypeptide(L)'
;MQLTIQAKGENVKAISYLLSKNPNNLYERRVKDHLVRLVYHELSETNLVVTIFVTPNALALVQNDNALDISHYINDREFAASSIFLSMIRSALGTALNGKPKEQYIEWVAQAFSFTFEFGPIASAMTNETINELFQPLGYTVNIEALNNDHRARFLTLSADITLQRALQHLFVLIPVLDDYKHYFIDELEVDKLKRYGEGWLDTHPMKEFIYKKALRFSHLYDGNTTPQNVTRSLNTLRYEKIVETIKNLPQKSSIVDLGSGEGKLSSLLAYVKGIDELLAVEPSEAAMKKAIKRFEGLEDAFVTPKPTWGSLFYYDARLQHKDVIVLCEVIEHINEERLPKIMAMLLTQYSPQTLIVTTPNAEYNAVYELDEMRHDDHRFEWTRKQFQEWCHAMNRNEQYELSFTGIGDQHDIYGQPTQMCIYTKKEENV
;
A
#
# COMPACT_ATOMS: atom_id res chain seq x y z
N MET A 1 2.59 6.72 -22.09
CA MET A 1 1.27 6.17 -21.70
C MET A 1 0.19 7.23 -21.84
N GLN A 2 -1.01 6.87 -22.32
CA GLN A 2 -2.13 7.81 -22.43
C GLN A 2 -3.49 7.17 -22.19
N LEU A 3 -4.46 8.00 -21.82
CA LEU A 3 -5.89 7.70 -21.78
C LEU A 3 -6.61 8.81 -22.53
N THR A 4 -7.32 8.46 -23.59
CA THR A 4 -8.20 9.35 -24.33
C THR A 4 -9.64 9.12 -23.89
N ILE A 5 -10.35 10.20 -23.58
CA ILE A 5 -11.77 10.20 -23.23
C ILE A 5 -12.50 10.97 -24.33
N GLN A 6 -13.43 10.30 -24.99
CA GLN A 6 -14.29 10.89 -26.00
C GLN A 6 -15.73 10.83 -25.50
N ALA A 7 -16.51 11.85 -25.79
CA ALA A 7 -17.95 11.84 -25.53
C ALA A 7 -18.71 12.47 -26.68
N LYS A 8 -19.89 11.91 -26.99
CA LYS A 8 -20.81 12.43 -28.00
C LYS A 8 -22.20 12.63 -27.40
N GLY A 9 -22.89 13.67 -27.86
CA GLY A 9 -24.27 13.98 -27.45
C GLY A 9 -24.40 15.38 -26.86
N GLU A 10 -25.58 15.70 -26.33
CA GLU A 10 -25.84 17.00 -25.74
C GLU A 10 -25.09 17.20 -24.41
N ASN A 11 -24.81 18.45 -24.07
CA ASN A 11 -24.21 18.86 -22.80
C ASN A 11 -22.79 18.31 -22.52
N VAL A 12 -22.09 17.77 -23.52
CA VAL A 12 -20.72 17.24 -23.34
C VAL A 12 -19.72 18.27 -22.80
N LYS A 13 -20.00 19.57 -22.95
CA LYS A 13 -19.23 20.65 -22.32
C LYS A 13 -19.16 20.53 -20.80
N ALA A 14 -20.19 19.97 -20.16
CA ALA A 14 -20.25 19.77 -18.72
C ALA A 14 -19.11 18.89 -18.20
N ILE A 15 -18.64 17.92 -19.01
CA ILE A 15 -17.54 17.02 -18.68
C ILE A 15 -16.25 17.81 -18.35
N SER A 16 -16.01 18.94 -19.01
CA SER A 16 -14.83 19.77 -18.71
C SER A 16 -14.84 20.33 -17.28
N TYR A 17 -16.03 20.64 -16.76
CA TYR A 17 -16.23 21.06 -15.37
C TYR A 17 -16.11 19.88 -14.39
N LEU A 18 -16.61 18.70 -14.76
CA LEU A 18 -16.44 17.47 -13.98
C LEU A 18 -14.97 17.09 -13.84
N LEU A 19 -14.19 17.18 -14.93
CA LEU A 19 -12.74 17.00 -14.92
C LEU A 19 -12.01 18.13 -14.16
N SER A 20 -12.67 19.27 -13.98
CA SER A 20 -12.10 20.51 -13.46
C SER A 20 -10.84 20.89 -14.24
N LYS A 21 -10.94 20.87 -15.58
CA LYS A 21 -9.88 21.24 -16.52
C LYS A 21 -10.44 22.19 -17.56
N ASN A 22 -9.93 23.41 -17.58
CA ASN A 22 -10.34 24.43 -18.54
C ASN A 22 -9.74 24.11 -19.92
N PRO A 23 -10.54 23.94 -20.98
CA PRO A 23 -10.07 23.66 -22.34
C PRO A 23 -9.15 24.75 -22.91
N ASN A 24 -9.34 26.00 -22.49
CA ASN A 24 -8.54 27.14 -22.93
C ASN A 24 -7.23 27.29 -22.14
N ASN A 25 -6.96 26.40 -21.17
CA ASN A 25 -5.75 26.44 -20.37
C ASN A 25 -5.09 25.06 -20.34
N LEU A 26 -3.87 24.99 -20.88
CA LEU A 26 -3.11 23.75 -20.88
C LEU A 26 -2.89 23.27 -19.44
N TYR A 27 -3.38 22.06 -19.13
CA TYR A 27 -3.03 21.41 -17.88
C TYR A 27 -1.71 20.68 -18.07
N GLU A 28 -0.66 21.22 -17.46
CA GLU A 28 0.66 20.61 -17.42
C GLU A 28 1.23 20.70 -16.01
N ARG A 29 1.60 19.56 -15.43
CA ARG A 29 2.19 19.50 -14.09
C ARG A 29 3.37 18.53 -14.09
N ARG A 30 4.53 19.05 -13.70
CA ARG A 30 5.71 18.24 -13.40
C ARG A 30 5.67 17.85 -11.94
N VAL A 31 5.69 16.55 -11.65
CA VAL A 31 5.66 15.99 -10.31
C VAL A 31 6.89 15.10 -10.17
N LYS A 32 7.93 15.59 -9.48
CA LYS A 32 9.25 14.95 -9.29
C LYS A 32 9.77 14.24 -10.55
N ASP A 33 9.31 13.00 -10.73
CA ASP A 33 9.78 11.99 -11.65
C ASP A 33 8.88 11.76 -12.87
N HIS A 34 7.86 12.59 -13.09
CA HIS A 34 7.03 12.50 -14.30
C HIS A 34 6.39 13.85 -14.68
N LEU A 35 5.99 13.96 -15.93
CA LEU A 35 5.19 15.06 -16.46
C LEU A 35 3.80 14.54 -16.82
N VAL A 36 2.76 15.15 -16.26
CA VAL A 36 1.36 14.90 -16.65
C VAL A 36 0.87 16.06 -17.49
N ARG A 37 0.34 15.77 -18.68
CA ARG A 37 -0.31 16.76 -19.53
C ARG A 37 -1.70 16.27 -19.92
N LEU A 38 -2.67 17.18 -19.89
CA LEU A 38 -4.03 16.93 -20.38
C LEU A 38 -4.39 17.99 -21.42
N VAL A 39 -4.85 17.53 -22.58
CA VAL A 39 -5.12 18.34 -23.77
C VAL A 39 -6.51 18.03 -24.29
N TYR A 40 -7.30 19.07 -24.57
CA TYR A 40 -8.54 18.95 -25.32
C TYR A 40 -8.20 19.06 -26.81
N HIS A 41 -8.50 18.00 -27.56
CA HIS A 41 -8.39 17.99 -29.02
C HIS A 41 -9.65 18.58 -29.66
N GLU A 42 -10.80 18.35 -29.04
CA GLU A 42 -12.08 18.90 -29.47
C GLU A 42 -12.95 19.21 -28.23
N LEU A 43 -13.63 20.35 -28.27
CA LEU A 43 -14.77 20.63 -27.41
C LEU A 43 -15.78 21.48 -28.17
N SER A 44 -16.81 20.82 -28.69
CA SER A 44 -17.95 21.45 -29.38
C SER A 44 -19.22 21.32 -28.52
N GLU A 45 -20.38 21.67 -29.07
CA GLU A 45 -21.66 21.46 -28.37
C GLU A 45 -22.02 19.98 -28.26
N THR A 46 -21.53 19.15 -29.19
CA THR A 46 -21.96 17.75 -29.33
C THR A 46 -20.83 16.73 -29.23
N ASN A 47 -19.57 17.16 -29.26
CA ASN A 47 -18.42 16.27 -29.12
C ASN A 47 -17.39 16.82 -28.12
N LEU A 48 -16.72 15.91 -27.44
CA LEU A 48 -15.55 16.17 -26.62
C LEU A 48 -14.51 15.10 -26.91
N VAL A 49 -13.25 15.53 -27.07
CA VAL A 49 -12.09 14.63 -27.11
C VAL A 49 -11.00 15.23 -26.23
N VAL A 50 -10.64 14.51 -25.17
CA VAL A 50 -9.59 14.91 -24.22
C VAL A 50 -8.62 13.76 -23.99
N THR A 51 -7.33 14.05 -24.07
CA THR A 51 -6.27 13.07 -23.84
C THR A 51 -5.45 13.49 -22.63
N ILE A 52 -5.28 12.56 -21.68
CA ILE A 52 -4.28 12.68 -20.64
C ILE A 52 -3.11 11.76 -20.98
N PHE A 53 -1.90 12.32 -21.01
CA PHE A 53 -0.68 11.55 -21.24
C PHE A 53 0.36 11.85 -20.16
N VAL A 54 1.19 10.85 -19.94
CA VAL A 54 2.28 10.90 -18.96
C VAL A 54 3.60 10.61 -19.65
N THR A 55 4.60 11.44 -19.34
CA THR A 55 6.01 11.20 -19.67
C THR A 55 6.76 10.92 -18.38
N PRO A 56 6.97 9.64 -18.02
CA PRO A 56 7.76 9.29 -16.83
C PRO A 56 9.25 9.58 -17.06
N ASN A 57 9.99 9.78 -15.97
CA ASN A 57 11.44 9.75 -15.98
C ASN A 57 11.89 8.29 -15.83
N ALA A 58 12.38 7.71 -16.92
CA ALA A 58 12.83 6.33 -16.97
C ALA A 58 13.85 5.99 -15.86
N LEU A 59 14.75 6.92 -15.52
CA LEU A 59 15.75 6.69 -14.47
C LEU A 59 15.14 6.64 -13.07
N ALA A 60 14.09 7.41 -12.81
CA ALA A 60 13.42 7.43 -11.51
C ALA A 60 12.50 6.23 -11.30
N LEU A 61 12.02 5.61 -12.39
CA LEU A 61 11.34 4.31 -12.32
C LEU A 61 12.29 3.17 -11.92
N VAL A 62 13.61 3.36 -12.06
CA VAL A 62 14.66 2.36 -11.81
C VAL A 62 15.44 2.63 -10.51
N GLN A 63 15.52 3.88 -10.05
CA GLN A 63 16.40 4.31 -8.93
C GLN A 63 16.01 3.80 -7.53
N ASN A 64 14.83 3.21 -7.33
CA ASN A 64 14.45 2.62 -6.04
C ASN A 64 14.92 1.17 -5.85
N ASP A 65 15.53 0.56 -6.86
CA ASP A 65 15.91 -0.86 -6.83
C ASP A 65 17.44 -1.02 -6.87
N ASN A 66 18.03 -1.49 -5.76
CA ASN A 66 19.37 -2.06 -5.77
C ASN A 66 19.29 -3.53 -6.25
N ALA A 67 19.23 -3.76 -7.56
CA ALA A 67 19.38 -5.09 -8.14
C ALA A 67 20.18 -5.04 -9.46
N LEU A 68 21.12 -5.97 -9.59
CA LEU A 68 22.16 -6.09 -10.62
C LEU A 68 21.65 -6.70 -11.95
N ASP A 69 20.43 -6.38 -12.41
CA ASP A 69 19.91 -6.92 -13.68
C ASP A 69 19.74 -5.85 -14.77
N ILE A 70 20.24 -6.14 -15.98
CA ILE A 70 20.24 -5.27 -17.15
C ILE A 70 18.79 -5.10 -17.70
N SER A 71 17.90 -6.04 -17.36
CA SER A 71 16.46 -6.02 -17.71
C SER A 71 15.69 -4.83 -17.10
N HIS A 72 16.21 -4.20 -16.04
CA HIS A 72 15.59 -3.01 -15.43
C HIS A 72 15.75 -1.73 -16.27
N TYR A 73 16.79 -1.64 -17.09
CA TYR A 73 17.05 -0.48 -17.95
C TYR A 73 16.25 -0.51 -19.26
N ILE A 74 15.69 -1.67 -19.62
CA ILE A 74 14.86 -1.87 -20.81
C ILE A 74 13.55 -2.54 -20.36
N ASN A 75 12.61 -1.74 -19.89
CA ASN A 75 11.33 -2.22 -19.37
C ASN A 75 10.16 -1.51 -20.07
N ASP A 76 9.06 -2.23 -20.30
CA ASP A 76 7.86 -1.73 -20.96
C ASP A 76 7.06 -0.73 -20.11
N ARG A 77 7.43 -0.53 -18.83
CA ARG A 77 6.71 0.29 -17.84
C ARG A 77 6.51 1.74 -18.23
N GLU A 78 7.45 2.33 -18.96
CA GLU A 78 7.30 3.72 -19.40
C GLU A 78 6.26 3.88 -20.53
N PHE A 79 5.88 2.75 -21.14
CA PHE A 79 4.98 2.69 -22.28
C PHE A 79 3.62 2.08 -21.94
N ALA A 80 3.56 1.11 -21.02
CA ALA A 80 2.36 0.33 -20.74
C ALA A 80 1.33 1.06 -19.85
N ALA A 81 0.05 1.06 -20.26
CA ALA A 81 -1.06 1.52 -19.44
C ALA A 81 -1.28 0.56 -18.25
N SER A 82 -0.75 0.95 -17.10
CA SER A 82 -0.56 0.11 -15.90
C SER A 82 -1.10 0.79 -14.63
N SER A 83 -0.93 0.14 -13.47
CA SER A 83 -1.17 0.77 -12.16
C SER A 83 -0.30 2.02 -11.94
N ILE A 84 0.95 2.01 -12.43
CA ILE A 84 1.89 3.15 -12.39
C ILE A 84 1.32 4.33 -13.19
N PHE A 85 0.81 4.07 -14.40
CA PHE A 85 0.14 5.11 -15.19
C PHE A 85 -1.01 5.76 -14.42
N LEU A 86 -1.87 4.93 -13.82
CA LEU A 86 -3.03 5.41 -13.07
C LEU A 86 -2.65 6.21 -11.83
N SER A 87 -1.59 5.83 -11.13
CA SER A 87 -1.11 6.57 -9.95
C SER A 87 -0.62 7.97 -10.34
N MET A 88 0.08 8.09 -11.49
CA MET A 88 0.58 9.36 -12.03
C MET A 88 -0.56 10.30 -12.45
N ILE A 89 -1.62 9.78 -13.07
CA ILE A 89 -2.75 10.63 -13.53
C ILE A 89 -3.82 10.88 -12.46
N ARG A 90 -3.81 10.15 -11.34
CA ARG A 90 -4.84 10.21 -10.29
C ARG A 90 -5.12 11.63 -9.82
N SER A 91 -4.07 12.42 -9.59
CA SER A 91 -4.20 13.80 -9.11
C SER A 91 -4.91 14.70 -10.13
N ALA A 92 -4.66 14.48 -11.43
CA ALA A 92 -5.29 15.24 -12.50
C ALA A 92 -6.79 14.92 -12.63
N LEU A 93 -7.18 13.68 -12.36
CA LEU A 93 -8.58 13.19 -12.46
C LEU A 93 -9.32 13.15 -11.13
N GLY A 94 -8.69 13.60 -10.03
CA GLY A 94 -9.20 13.43 -8.68
C GLY A 94 -10.60 14.00 -8.45
N THR A 95 -10.92 15.16 -9.05
CA THR A 95 -12.25 15.77 -8.93
C THR A 95 -13.35 14.90 -9.54
N ALA A 96 -13.13 14.40 -10.76
CA ALA A 96 -14.07 13.53 -11.46
C ALA A 96 -14.19 12.16 -10.79
N LEU A 97 -13.07 11.56 -10.36
CA LEU A 97 -13.04 10.27 -9.64
C LEU A 97 -13.87 10.30 -8.36
N ASN A 98 -13.83 11.40 -7.62
CA ASN A 98 -14.55 11.55 -6.36
C ASN A 98 -15.97 12.12 -6.54
N GLY A 99 -16.36 12.54 -7.76
CA GLY A 99 -17.67 13.14 -8.01
C GLY A 99 -17.89 14.46 -7.27
N LYS A 100 -16.83 15.26 -7.08
CA LYS A 100 -16.87 16.51 -6.29
C LYS A 100 -16.47 17.75 -7.09
N PRO A 101 -17.17 18.07 -8.20
CA PRO A 101 -16.94 19.33 -8.93
C PRO A 101 -17.35 20.53 -8.07
N LYS A 102 -17.18 21.75 -8.60
CA LYS A 102 -17.75 22.95 -7.96
C LYS A 102 -19.28 22.80 -7.85
N GLU A 103 -19.86 23.36 -6.80
CA GLU A 103 -21.28 23.21 -6.41
C GLU A 103 -22.25 23.45 -7.58
N GLN A 104 -22.02 24.49 -8.38
CA GLN A 104 -22.83 24.82 -9.56
C GLN A 104 -22.84 23.76 -10.67
N TYR A 105 -21.97 22.74 -10.62
CA TYR A 105 -21.88 21.67 -11.63
C TYR A 105 -22.21 20.28 -11.04
N ILE A 106 -22.69 20.21 -9.81
CA ILE A 106 -22.92 18.94 -9.12
C ILE A 106 -24.02 18.09 -9.79
N GLU A 107 -25.02 18.73 -10.40
CA GLU A 107 -26.10 18.06 -11.14
C GLU A 107 -25.59 17.16 -12.27
N TRP A 108 -24.47 17.54 -12.91
CA TRP A 108 -23.89 16.82 -14.03
C TRP A 108 -23.15 15.54 -13.60
N VAL A 109 -22.89 15.33 -12.31
CA VAL A 109 -22.23 14.11 -11.80
C VAL A 109 -23.10 12.87 -12.02
N ALA A 110 -24.42 13.02 -11.90
CA ALA A 110 -25.38 11.94 -12.10
C ALA A 110 -25.74 11.71 -13.58
N GLN A 111 -25.30 12.60 -14.48
CA GLN A 111 -25.61 12.47 -15.91
C GLN A 111 -24.73 11.42 -16.58
N ALA A 112 -25.39 10.50 -17.30
CA ALA A 112 -24.73 9.60 -18.21
C ALA A 112 -24.44 10.30 -19.54
N PHE A 113 -23.27 10.00 -20.12
CA PHE A 113 -22.90 10.42 -21.47
C PHE A 113 -22.48 9.20 -22.28
N SER A 114 -22.58 9.31 -23.60
CA SER A 114 -22.07 8.29 -24.51
C SER A 114 -20.57 8.46 -24.65
N PHE A 115 -19.83 7.66 -23.88
CA PHE A 115 -18.38 7.73 -23.79
C PHE A 115 -17.70 6.67 -24.65
N THR A 116 -16.51 7.02 -25.15
CA THR A 116 -15.50 6.09 -25.66
C THR A 116 -14.16 6.38 -24.96
N PHE A 117 -13.56 5.37 -24.36
CA PHE A 117 -12.26 5.43 -23.66
C PHE A 117 -11.23 4.62 -24.42
N GLU A 118 -10.09 5.22 -24.74
CA GLU A 118 -8.99 4.55 -25.43
C GLU A 118 -7.72 4.61 -24.58
N PHE A 119 -7.09 3.45 -24.37
CA PHE A 119 -5.83 3.36 -23.65
C PHE A 119 -4.99 2.16 -24.10
N GLY A 120 -3.69 2.25 -23.87
CA GLY A 120 -2.75 1.18 -24.17
C GLY A 120 -1.34 1.71 -24.47
N PRO A 121 -0.41 0.79 -24.81
CA PRO A 121 -0.61 -0.66 -24.79
C PRO A 121 -0.76 -1.17 -23.35
N ILE A 122 -1.61 -2.17 -23.11
CA ILE A 122 -1.53 -3.00 -21.90
C ILE A 122 -0.49 -4.10 -22.12
N ALA A 123 0.22 -4.50 -21.08
CA ALA A 123 1.13 -5.64 -21.08
C ALA A 123 0.49 -6.81 -20.33
N SER A 124 -0.12 -7.74 -21.08
CA SER A 124 -0.99 -8.76 -20.50
C SER A 124 -1.02 -10.04 -21.33
N ALA A 125 -0.92 -11.19 -20.68
CA ALA A 125 -1.14 -12.52 -21.22
C ALA A 125 -2.59 -12.98 -21.11
N MET A 126 -3.50 -12.16 -20.54
CA MET A 126 -4.93 -12.47 -20.47
C MET A 126 -5.51 -12.66 -21.87
N THR A 127 -6.48 -13.57 -22.06
CA THR A 127 -7.11 -13.72 -23.38
C THR A 127 -8.09 -12.57 -23.66
N ASN A 128 -8.43 -12.35 -24.93
CA ASN A 128 -9.40 -11.32 -25.30
C ASN A 128 -10.78 -11.61 -24.71
N GLU A 129 -11.14 -12.89 -24.57
CA GLU A 129 -12.38 -13.34 -23.95
C GLU A 129 -12.42 -12.92 -22.48
N THR A 130 -11.36 -13.14 -21.71
CA THR A 130 -11.30 -12.70 -20.30
C THR A 130 -11.38 -11.18 -20.18
N ILE A 131 -10.76 -10.42 -21.09
CA ILE A 131 -10.89 -8.96 -21.11
C ILE A 131 -12.35 -8.55 -21.39
N ASN A 132 -13.04 -9.22 -22.31
CA ASN A 132 -14.46 -8.98 -22.57
C ASN A 132 -15.31 -9.25 -21.33
N GLU A 133 -15.09 -10.38 -20.64
CA GLU A 133 -15.81 -10.76 -19.42
C GLU A 133 -15.63 -9.76 -18.26
N LEU A 134 -14.53 -8.99 -18.24
CA LEU A 134 -14.29 -7.95 -17.24
C LEU A 134 -15.11 -6.67 -17.47
N PHE A 135 -15.42 -6.33 -18.72
CA PHE A 135 -16.01 -5.02 -19.06
C PHE A 135 -17.45 -5.13 -19.58
N GLN A 136 -17.81 -6.19 -20.30
CA GLN A 136 -19.17 -6.36 -20.84
C GLN A 136 -20.27 -6.37 -19.76
N PRO A 137 -20.10 -7.00 -18.57
CA PRO A 137 -21.11 -6.94 -17.50
C PRO A 137 -21.39 -5.53 -16.97
N LEU A 138 -20.46 -4.59 -17.20
CA LEU A 138 -20.58 -3.18 -16.81
C LEU A 138 -21.22 -2.31 -17.91
N GLY A 139 -21.65 -2.93 -19.02
CA GLY A 139 -22.29 -2.25 -20.15
C GLY A 139 -21.33 -1.74 -21.21
N TYR A 140 -20.04 -2.12 -21.16
CA TYR A 140 -19.08 -1.71 -22.19
C TYR A 140 -19.12 -2.60 -23.42
N THR A 141 -19.07 -1.95 -24.59
CA THR A 141 -18.57 -2.57 -25.81
C THR A 141 -17.05 -2.46 -25.83
N VAL A 142 -16.36 -3.58 -26.05
CA VAL A 142 -14.90 -3.68 -25.98
C VAL A 142 -14.34 -3.97 -27.37
N ASN A 143 -13.43 -3.12 -27.85
CA ASN A 143 -12.58 -3.40 -29.01
C ASN A 143 -11.12 -3.52 -28.56
N ILE A 144 -10.41 -4.53 -29.08
CA ILE A 144 -9.05 -4.89 -28.66
C ILE A 144 -8.17 -5.02 -29.89
N GLU A 145 -7.11 -4.24 -29.97
CA GLU A 145 -6.18 -4.22 -31.10
C GLU A 145 -4.76 -4.59 -30.62
N ALA A 146 -4.18 -5.64 -31.20
CA ALA A 146 -2.82 -6.09 -30.87
C ALA A 146 -1.77 -5.27 -31.63
N LEU A 147 -0.71 -4.87 -30.94
CA LEU A 147 0.42 -4.18 -31.55
C LEU A 147 1.27 -5.18 -32.34
N ASN A 148 1.40 -5.01 -33.65
CA ASN A 148 2.25 -5.86 -34.52
C ASN A 148 1.98 -7.38 -34.41
N ASN A 149 0.72 -7.79 -34.18
CA ASN A 149 0.33 -9.18 -33.89
C ASN A 149 0.92 -9.77 -32.59
N ASP A 150 1.54 -8.96 -31.73
CA ASP A 150 1.90 -9.39 -30.38
C ASP A 150 0.66 -9.36 -29.49
N HIS A 151 0.16 -10.54 -29.14
CA HIS A 151 -1.00 -10.70 -28.27
C HIS A 151 -0.77 -10.23 -26.83
N ARG A 152 0.48 -9.90 -26.45
CA ARG A 152 0.80 -9.38 -25.12
C ARG A 152 0.69 -7.86 -25.01
N ALA A 153 0.84 -7.14 -26.11
CA ALA A 153 0.76 -5.67 -26.16
C ALA A 153 -0.53 -5.24 -26.90
N ARG A 154 -1.54 -4.76 -26.17
CA ARG A 154 -2.87 -4.48 -26.75
C ARG A 154 -3.39 -3.09 -26.42
N PHE A 155 -4.08 -2.46 -27.36
CA PHE A 155 -4.84 -1.23 -27.15
C PHE A 155 -6.31 -1.57 -26.99
N LEU A 156 -6.96 -0.93 -26.02
CA LEU A 156 -8.38 -1.14 -25.72
C LEU A 156 -9.16 0.12 -26.05
N THR A 157 -10.31 -0.08 -26.68
CA THR A 157 -11.35 0.94 -26.86
C THR A 157 -12.62 0.46 -26.18
N LEU A 158 -13.09 1.20 -25.17
CA LEU A 158 -14.28 0.86 -24.37
C LEU A 158 -15.37 1.90 -24.61
N SER A 159 -16.56 1.49 -25.05
CA SER A 159 -17.69 2.40 -25.27
C SER A 159 -18.91 2.04 -24.42
N ALA A 160 -19.52 3.03 -23.75
CA ALA A 160 -20.71 2.84 -22.91
C ALA A 160 -21.45 4.16 -22.65
N ASP A 161 -22.75 4.06 -22.35
CA ASP A 161 -23.55 5.16 -21.79
C ASP A 161 -23.46 5.10 -20.27
N ILE A 162 -22.67 6.00 -19.67
CA ILE A 162 -22.32 5.93 -18.25
C ILE A 162 -21.93 7.30 -17.70
N THR A 163 -21.96 7.48 -16.37
CA THR A 163 -21.42 8.71 -15.76
C THR A 163 -19.89 8.72 -15.82
N LEU A 164 -19.30 9.92 -15.91
CA LEU A 164 -17.84 10.07 -15.94
C LEU A 164 -17.18 9.46 -14.69
N GLN A 165 -17.78 9.70 -13.51
CA GLN A 165 -17.27 9.19 -12.25
C GLN A 165 -17.19 7.66 -12.28
N ARG A 166 -18.30 7.00 -12.65
CA ARG A 166 -18.38 5.54 -12.64
C ARG A 166 -17.42 4.93 -13.65
N ALA A 167 -17.31 5.50 -14.84
CA ALA A 167 -16.36 5.02 -15.83
C ALA A 167 -14.91 5.13 -15.36
N LEU A 168 -14.51 6.26 -14.77
CA LEU A 168 -13.16 6.41 -14.23
C LEU A 168 -12.91 5.43 -13.07
N GLN A 169 -13.90 5.18 -12.21
CA GLN A 169 -13.79 4.17 -11.16
C GLN A 169 -13.58 2.76 -11.72
N HIS A 170 -14.32 2.36 -12.76
CA HIS A 170 -14.12 1.09 -13.45
C HIS A 170 -12.69 0.97 -14.00
N LEU A 171 -12.21 1.99 -14.72
CA LEU A 171 -10.85 2.00 -15.27
C LEU A 171 -9.77 1.91 -14.18
N PHE A 172 -9.93 2.63 -13.07
CA PHE A 172 -8.96 2.63 -11.96
C PHE A 172 -8.89 1.30 -11.19
N VAL A 173 -9.93 0.47 -11.28
CA VAL A 173 -9.99 -0.88 -10.71
C VAL A 173 -9.52 -1.93 -11.72
N LEU A 174 -9.96 -1.84 -12.98
CA LEU A 174 -9.77 -2.91 -13.96
C LEU A 174 -8.45 -2.82 -14.74
N ILE A 175 -7.89 -1.64 -15.03
CA ILE A 175 -6.57 -1.56 -15.70
C ILE A 175 -5.47 -2.30 -14.92
N PRO A 176 -5.37 -2.18 -13.58
CA PRO A 176 -4.42 -2.98 -12.78
C PRO A 176 -4.67 -4.49 -12.84
N VAL A 177 -5.92 -4.93 -13.06
CA VAL A 177 -6.26 -6.35 -13.24
C VAL A 177 -5.71 -6.90 -14.56
N LEU A 178 -5.61 -6.04 -15.58
CA LEU A 178 -5.08 -6.38 -16.89
C LEU A 178 -3.55 -6.54 -16.90
N ASP A 179 -2.83 -5.80 -16.05
CA ASP A 179 -1.36 -5.82 -16.02
C ASP A 179 -0.82 -7.10 -15.36
N ASP A 180 0.01 -7.84 -16.10
CA ASP A 180 0.63 -9.07 -15.59
C ASP A 180 1.83 -8.82 -14.71
N TYR A 181 2.44 -7.65 -14.84
CA TYR A 181 3.66 -7.31 -14.13
C TYR A 181 3.29 -6.43 -12.93
N LYS A 182 3.73 -6.86 -11.74
CA LYS A 182 3.47 -6.15 -10.49
C LYS A 182 4.80 -5.81 -9.83
N HIS A 183 5.31 -4.60 -10.07
CA HIS A 183 6.33 -4.02 -9.19
C HIS A 183 5.65 -3.60 -7.89
N TYR A 184 5.94 -4.36 -6.83
CA TYR A 184 5.99 -4.03 -5.42
C TYR A 184 4.94 -3.17 -4.70
N PHE A 185 4.49 -3.78 -3.60
CA PHE A 185 3.58 -3.31 -2.56
C PHE A 185 2.11 -3.23 -3.00
N ILE A 186 1.29 -4.17 -2.50
CA ILE A 186 -0.07 -3.79 -2.10
C ILE A 186 0.12 -2.68 -1.06
N ASP A 187 0.11 -1.44 -1.52
CA ASP A 187 -0.01 -0.31 -0.64
C ASP A 187 -1.42 -0.41 0.00
N GLU A 188 -1.58 -0.04 1.27
CA GLU A 188 -2.91 0.07 1.92
C GLU A 188 -3.87 0.91 1.04
N LEU A 189 -3.29 1.80 0.23
CA LEU A 189 -3.94 2.58 -0.82
C LEU A 189 -4.62 1.76 -1.94
N GLU A 190 -4.16 0.56 -2.29
CA GLU A 190 -4.78 -0.27 -3.34
C GLU A 190 -6.06 -0.97 -2.84
N VAL A 191 -6.04 -1.48 -1.60
CA VAL A 191 -7.23 -2.05 -0.93
C VAL A 191 -8.28 -0.96 -0.75
N ASP A 192 -7.88 0.21 -0.24
CA ASP A 192 -8.78 1.35 -0.09
C ASP A 192 -9.31 1.85 -1.43
N LYS A 193 -8.50 1.78 -2.50
CA LYS A 193 -8.93 2.10 -3.86
C LYS A 193 -10.00 1.12 -4.34
N LEU A 194 -9.82 -0.18 -4.14
CA LEU A 194 -10.81 -1.19 -4.50
C LEU A 194 -12.12 -1.01 -3.74
N LYS A 195 -12.05 -0.77 -2.42
CA LYS A 195 -13.24 -0.49 -1.61
C LYS A 195 -13.95 0.77 -2.10
N ARG A 196 -13.22 1.88 -2.23
CA ARG A 196 -13.80 3.18 -2.60
C ARG A 196 -14.34 3.22 -4.04
N TYR A 197 -13.62 2.64 -5.00
CA TYR A 197 -13.99 2.72 -6.42
C TYR A 197 -14.79 1.50 -6.89
N GLY A 198 -14.77 0.39 -6.16
CA GLY A 198 -15.61 -0.79 -6.39
C GLY A 198 -17.03 -0.66 -5.85
N GLU A 199 -17.27 0.29 -4.94
CA GLU A 199 -18.55 0.49 -4.28
C GLU A 199 -19.71 0.64 -5.28
N GLY A 200 -20.73 -0.21 -5.13
CA GLY A 200 -21.96 -0.17 -5.93
C GLY A 200 -21.92 -0.94 -7.25
N TRP A 201 -20.82 -1.61 -7.61
CA TRP A 201 -20.78 -2.47 -8.81
C TRP A 201 -19.93 -3.74 -8.65
N LEU A 202 -18.83 -3.67 -7.88
CA LEU A 202 -17.86 -4.77 -7.81
C LEU A 202 -18.45 -6.01 -7.14
N ASP A 203 -19.25 -5.84 -6.09
CA ASP A 203 -19.87 -6.96 -5.36
C ASP A 203 -20.87 -7.75 -6.20
N THR A 204 -21.46 -7.11 -7.21
CA THR A 204 -22.38 -7.71 -8.18
C THR A 204 -21.70 -8.19 -9.46
N HIS A 205 -20.39 -7.94 -9.62
CA HIS A 205 -19.67 -8.29 -10.84
C HIS A 205 -19.48 -9.82 -10.94
N PRO A 206 -19.77 -10.47 -12.09
CA PRO A 206 -19.63 -11.92 -12.24
C PRO A 206 -18.20 -12.41 -11.98
N MET A 207 -17.21 -11.61 -12.36
CA MET A 207 -15.79 -11.89 -12.15
C MET A 207 -15.22 -11.30 -10.84
N LYS A 208 -16.03 -10.97 -9.83
CA LYS A 208 -15.55 -10.29 -8.61
C LYS A 208 -14.38 -11.01 -7.93
N GLU A 209 -14.44 -12.34 -7.83
CA GLU A 209 -13.37 -13.14 -7.19
C GLU A 209 -12.07 -13.06 -7.99
N PHE A 210 -12.18 -13.08 -9.31
CA PHE A 210 -11.04 -12.90 -10.20
C PHE A 210 -10.47 -11.48 -10.08
N ILE A 211 -11.31 -10.44 -10.06
CA ILE A 211 -10.90 -9.05 -9.88
C ILE A 211 -10.21 -8.87 -8.54
N TYR A 212 -10.77 -9.38 -7.44
CA TYR A 212 -10.13 -9.33 -6.13
C TYR A 212 -8.80 -10.09 -6.12
N LYS A 213 -8.75 -11.33 -6.63
CA LYS A 213 -7.49 -12.11 -6.69
C LYS A 213 -6.41 -11.41 -7.52
N LYS A 214 -6.78 -10.85 -8.67
CA LYS A 214 -5.86 -10.12 -9.55
C LYS A 214 -5.57 -8.70 -9.08
N ALA A 215 -6.42 -8.03 -8.31
CA ALA A 215 -6.14 -6.69 -7.80
C ALA A 215 -5.45 -6.72 -6.42
N LEU A 216 -5.65 -7.78 -5.64
CA LEU A 216 -5.17 -7.95 -4.25
C LEU A 216 -4.19 -9.10 -4.10
N ARG A 217 -3.36 -9.42 -5.11
CA ARG A 217 -2.49 -10.61 -5.04
C ARG A 217 -1.70 -10.61 -3.71
N PHE A 218 -2.11 -11.53 -2.81
CA PHE A 218 -2.21 -11.56 -1.32
C PHE A 218 -3.68 -11.59 -0.76
N SER A 219 -4.60 -12.36 -1.37
CA SER A 219 -6.06 -12.32 -1.11
C SER A 219 -6.64 -13.45 -0.25
N HIS A 220 -5.87 -14.06 0.63
CA HIS A 220 -6.31 -15.16 1.53
C HIS A 220 -7.26 -14.67 2.65
N LEU A 221 -7.79 -13.45 2.51
CA LEU A 221 -8.82 -12.87 3.37
C LEU A 221 -10.23 -13.00 2.76
N TYR A 222 -10.40 -13.71 1.64
CA TYR A 222 -11.71 -13.99 1.04
C TYR A 222 -12.08 -15.47 1.18
N ASP A 223 -12.64 -15.84 2.33
CA ASP A 223 -13.51 -17.02 2.45
C ASP A 223 -14.93 -16.59 2.08
N GLY A 224 -15.43 -17.12 0.96
CA GLY A 224 -16.67 -16.71 0.27
C GLY A 224 -18.00 -16.94 1.01
N ASN A 225 -18.07 -16.70 2.31
CA ASN A 225 -19.26 -16.92 3.13
C ASN A 225 -19.56 -15.81 4.16
N THR A 226 -19.00 -14.60 4.04
CA THR A 226 -19.28 -13.53 5.01
C THR A 226 -20.02 -12.34 4.40
N THR A 227 -21.14 -12.01 5.03
CA THR A 227 -21.98 -10.83 4.78
C THR A 227 -21.19 -9.54 5.06
N PRO A 228 -21.53 -8.41 4.41
CA PRO A 228 -20.74 -7.17 4.43
C PRO A 228 -20.98 -6.36 5.72
N GLN A 229 -20.69 -6.94 6.88
CA GLN A 229 -20.77 -6.25 8.18
C GLN A 229 -19.53 -6.40 9.07
N ASN A 230 -18.51 -7.15 8.68
CA ASN A 230 -17.23 -7.13 9.38
C ASN A 230 -16.17 -6.45 8.52
N VAL A 231 -15.78 -5.23 8.92
CA VAL A 231 -14.57 -4.60 8.41
C VAL A 231 -13.39 -5.50 8.77
N THR A 232 -12.93 -6.34 7.83
CA THR A 232 -11.71 -7.12 8.02
C THR A 232 -10.56 -6.14 8.26
N ARG A 233 -10.04 -6.15 9.49
CA ARG A 233 -8.95 -5.26 9.92
C ARG A 233 -7.67 -5.67 9.19
N SER A 234 -6.87 -4.71 8.73
CA SER A 234 -5.60 -5.04 8.06
C SER A 234 -4.65 -5.72 9.04
N LEU A 235 -3.78 -6.61 8.55
CA LEU A 235 -2.76 -7.26 9.38
C LEU A 235 -1.87 -6.25 10.11
N ASN A 236 -1.51 -5.15 9.46
CA ASN A 236 -0.78 -4.05 10.10
C ASN A 236 -1.56 -3.45 11.27
N THR A 237 -2.87 -3.23 11.11
CA THR A 237 -3.73 -2.72 12.19
C THR A 237 -3.76 -3.71 13.35
N LEU A 238 -3.98 -5.01 13.08
CA LEU A 238 -3.98 -6.05 14.10
C LEU A 238 -2.64 -6.13 14.83
N ARG A 239 -1.52 -5.96 14.10
CA ARG A 239 -0.17 -5.93 14.67
C ARG A 239 -0.01 -4.77 15.65
N TYR A 240 -0.34 -3.55 15.22
CA TYR A 240 -0.23 -2.39 16.09
C TYR A 240 -1.17 -2.47 17.29
N GLU A 241 -2.42 -2.89 17.09
CA GLU A 241 -3.37 -3.11 18.17
C GLU A 241 -2.84 -4.11 19.19
N LYS A 242 -2.23 -5.22 18.73
CA LYS A 242 -1.66 -6.23 19.61
C LYS A 242 -0.48 -5.71 20.42
N ILE A 243 0.44 -4.98 19.78
CA ILE A 243 1.57 -4.36 20.47
C ILE A 243 1.08 -3.36 21.53
N VAL A 244 0.11 -2.51 21.17
CA VAL A 244 -0.50 -1.54 22.10
C VAL A 244 -1.20 -2.24 23.26
N GLU A 245 -1.94 -3.33 23.01
CA GLU A 245 -2.58 -4.15 24.04
C GLU A 245 -1.54 -4.76 24.99
N THR A 246 -0.49 -5.36 24.44
CA THR A 246 0.62 -5.91 25.23
C THR A 246 1.22 -4.83 26.13
N ILE A 247 1.56 -3.66 25.58
CA ILE A 247 2.14 -2.55 26.33
C ILE A 247 1.18 -2.04 27.41
N LYS A 248 -0.12 -1.88 27.12
CA LYS A 248 -1.12 -1.47 28.11
C LYS A 248 -1.10 -2.36 29.36
N ASN A 249 -0.88 -3.65 29.17
CA ASN A 249 -0.87 -4.65 30.24
C ASN A 249 0.48 -4.79 30.97
N LEU A 250 1.54 -4.11 30.52
CA LEU A 250 2.82 -4.13 31.21
C LEU A 250 2.80 -3.33 32.52
N PRO A 251 3.51 -3.80 33.57
CA PRO A 251 3.62 -3.09 34.84
C PRO A 251 4.45 -1.81 34.70
N GLN A 252 5.52 -1.83 33.91
CA GLN A 252 6.42 -0.71 33.64
C GLN A 252 6.32 -0.31 32.16
N LYS A 253 5.92 0.94 31.90
CA LYS A 253 5.68 1.48 30.55
C LYS A 253 5.79 3.02 30.46
N SER A 254 6.45 3.65 31.43
CA SER A 254 6.63 5.11 31.49
C SER A 254 7.52 5.62 30.36
N SER A 255 8.51 4.84 29.91
CA SER A 255 9.42 5.23 28.83
C SER A 255 9.47 4.17 27.72
N ILE A 256 9.04 4.56 26.51
CA ILE A 256 8.91 3.66 25.35
C ILE A 256 9.75 4.15 24.17
N VAL A 257 10.39 3.21 23.48
CA VAL A 257 11.08 3.44 22.20
C VAL A 257 10.44 2.59 21.11
N ASP A 258 9.97 3.25 20.06
CA ASP A 258 9.59 2.65 18.79
C ASP A 258 10.83 2.72 17.87
N LEU A 259 11.62 1.64 17.82
CA LEU A 259 12.93 1.60 17.16
C LEU A 259 12.79 1.07 15.73
N GLY A 260 12.95 1.94 14.74
CA GLY A 260 12.51 1.67 13.36
C GLY A 260 11.07 2.10 13.13
N SER A 261 10.68 3.26 13.70
CA SER A 261 9.30 3.74 13.75
C SER A 261 8.68 4.07 12.38
N GLY A 262 9.49 4.17 11.32
CA GLY A 262 9.04 4.52 9.98
C GLY A 262 8.31 5.87 9.99
N GLU A 263 7.07 5.88 9.53
CA GLU A 263 6.26 7.10 9.54
C GLU A 263 5.55 7.37 10.89
N GLY A 264 5.86 6.61 11.94
CA GLY A 264 5.30 6.81 13.29
C GLY A 264 3.86 6.33 13.47
N LYS A 265 3.40 5.34 12.69
CA LYS A 265 2.03 4.78 12.82
C LYS A 265 1.81 4.16 14.21
N LEU A 266 2.72 3.29 14.66
CA LEU A 266 2.66 2.68 15.99
C LEU A 266 2.78 3.73 17.11
N SER A 267 3.80 4.60 17.01
CA SER A 267 3.99 5.73 17.91
C SER A 267 2.72 6.60 18.09
N SER A 268 1.96 6.84 17.03
CA SER A 268 0.71 7.61 17.10
C SER A 268 -0.38 6.93 17.91
N LEU A 269 -0.42 5.59 17.89
CA LEU A 269 -1.37 4.81 18.70
C LEU A 269 -0.93 4.74 20.16
N LEU A 270 0.39 4.61 20.40
CA LEU A 270 0.97 4.63 21.75
C LEU A 270 0.77 5.98 22.45
N ALA A 271 0.71 7.09 21.71
CA ALA A 271 0.43 8.42 22.24
C ALA A 271 -0.86 8.50 23.10
N TYR A 272 -1.82 7.61 22.83
CA TYR A 272 -3.10 7.51 23.55
C TYR A 272 -3.11 6.45 24.66
N VAL A 273 -1.97 5.87 25.01
CA VAL A 273 -1.85 4.93 26.13
C VAL A 273 -1.51 5.70 27.41
N LYS A 274 -2.38 5.57 28.41
CA LYS A 274 -2.18 6.20 29.72
C LYS A 274 -0.96 5.57 30.44
N GLY A 275 -0.16 6.43 31.09
CA GLY A 275 0.99 6.03 31.90
C GLY A 275 2.30 5.95 31.11
N ILE A 276 2.32 6.42 29.86
CA ILE A 276 3.56 6.70 29.12
C ILE A 276 3.90 8.17 29.35
N ASP A 277 5.09 8.43 29.87
CA ASP A 277 5.63 9.78 30.13
C ASP A 277 6.59 10.21 29.01
N GLU A 278 7.30 9.26 28.40
CA GLU A 278 8.18 9.49 27.26
C GLU A 278 8.00 8.43 26.17
N LEU A 279 7.87 8.91 24.93
CA LEU A 279 7.77 8.07 23.73
C LEU A 279 8.76 8.58 22.67
N LEU A 280 9.77 7.78 22.35
CA LEU A 280 10.76 8.07 21.31
C LEU A 280 10.43 7.30 20.04
N ALA A 281 10.21 8.01 18.94
CA ALA A 281 10.04 7.43 17.60
C ALA A 281 11.36 7.52 16.85
N VAL A 282 12.15 6.43 16.85
CA VAL A 282 13.51 6.41 16.30
C VAL A 282 13.48 5.95 14.85
N GLU A 283 14.02 6.76 13.94
CA GLU A 283 13.99 6.48 12.50
C GLU A 283 15.22 7.08 11.77
N PRO A 284 15.96 6.29 10.97
CA PRO A 284 17.09 6.82 10.19
C PRO A 284 16.66 7.59 8.92
N SER A 285 15.49 7.31 8.34
CA SER A 285 15.00 7.94 7.12
C SER A 285 14.43 9.33 7.38
N GLU A 286 15.07 10.35 6.79
CA GLU A 286 14.57 11.73 6.84
C GLU A 286 13.16 11.85 6.22
N ALA A 287 12.88 11.09 5.16
CA ALA A 287 11.58 11.10 4.50
C ALA A 287 10.47 10.55 5.40
N ALA A 288 10.73 9.45 6.10
CA ALA A 288 9.79 8.85 7.03
C ALA A 288 9.59 9.73 8.27
N MET A 289 10.68 10.31 8.80
CA MET A 289 10.64 11.25 9.92
C MET A 289 9.82 12.51 9.62
N LYS A 290 9.92 13.08 8.40
CA LYS A 290 9.07 14.22 7.98
C LYS A 290 7.58 13.86 7.98
N LYS A 291 7.23 12.63 7.62
CA LYS A 291 5.83 12.14 7.67
C LYS A 291 5.39 11.91 9.12
N ALA A 292 6.28 11.37 9.96
CA ALA A 292 6.03 11.17 11.39
C ALA A 292 5.76 12.50 12.11
N ILE A 293 6.58 13.53 11.89
CA ILE A 293 6.39 14.88 12.48
C ILE A 293 4.98 15.41 12.16
N LYS A 294 4.59 15.41 10.88
CA LYS A 294 3.26 15.86 10.46
C LYS A 294 2.13 15.04 11.08
N ARG A 295 2.35 13.74 11.27
CA ARG A 295 1.38 12.85 11.91
C ARG A 295 1.24 13.19 13.39
N PHE A 296 2.34 13.48 14.08
CA PHE A 296 2.35 13.83 15.50
C PHE A 296 1.75 15.21 15.79
N GLU A 297 1.89 16.17 14.87
CA GLU A 297 1.22 17.48 14.96
C GLU A 297 -0.31 17.37 15.03
N GLY A 298 -0.89 16.30 14.48
CA GLY A 298 -2.34 16.06 14.47
C GLY A 298 -2.87 15.25 15.66
N LEU A 299 -2.03 14.95 16.67
CA LEU A 299 -2.43 14.16 17.83
C LEU A 299 -3.05 15.05 18.93
N GLU A 300 -4.29 15.46 18.70
CA GLU A 300 -5.10 16.14 19.72
C GLU A 300 -5.47 15.16 20.85
N ASP A 301 -5.50 15.64 22.09
CA ASP A 301 -5.88 14.90 23.32
C ASP A 301 -5.02 13.65 23.65
N ALA A 302 -3.84 13.50 23.05
CA ALA A 302 -2.90 12.43 23.41
C ALA A 302 -2.33 12.62 24.82
N PHE A 303 -2.03 11.52 25.52
CA PHE A 303 -1.40 11.56 26.85
C PHE A 303 0.08 11.94 26.78
N VAL A 304 0.74 11.60 25.66
CA VAL A 304 2.14 11.93 25.40
C VAL A 304 2.33 12.28 23.93
N THR A 305 3.10 13.32 23.64
CA THR A 305 3.50 13.62 22.26
C THR A 305 4.74 12.78 21.90
N PRO A 306 4.67 11.91 20.87
CA PRO A 306 5.85 11.18 20.43
C PRO A 306 6.96 12.13 19.99
N LYS A 307 8.21 11.84 20.35
CA LYS A 307 9.39 12.63 19.98
C LYS A 307 10.10 11.97 18.79
N PRO A 308 10.02 12.55 17.57
CA PRO A 308 10.81 12.08 16.44
C PRO A 308 12.29 12.19 16.77
N THR A 309 13.00 11.08 16.64
CA THR A 309 14.41 10.97 17.01
C THR A 309 15.18 10.37 15.85
N TRP A 310 16.12 11.13 15.29
CA TRP A 310 17.02 10.57 14.30
C TRP A 310 18.00 9.60 14.97
N GLY A 311 18.06 8.38 14.47
CA GLY A 311 18.86 7.30 15.02
C GLY A 311 18.74 6.02 14.20
N SER A 312 19.60 5.05 14.47
CA SER A 312 19.56 3.75 13.80
C SER A 312 19.97 2.67 14.78
N LEU A 313 19.35 1.50 14.64
CA LEU A 313 19.73 0.25 15.30
C LEU A 313 21.20 -0.17 15.09
N PHE A 314 21.91 0.41 14.12
CA PHE A 314 23.33 0.13 13.88
C PHE A 314 24.29 0.95 14.74
N TYR A 315 23.80 1.99 15.42
CA TYR A 315 24.62 2.88 16.23
C TYR A 315 24.08 2.93 17.66
N TYR A 316 25.01 2.94 18.61
CA TYR A 316 24.67 3.12 20.02
C TYR A 316 24.17 4.55 20.27
N ASP A 317 23.09 4.65 21.04
CA ASP A 317 22.49 5.90 21.47
C ASP A 317 22.17 5.82 22.97
N ALA A 318 22.88 6.62 23.76
CA ALA A 318 22.73 6.64 25.21
C ALA A 318 21.31 7.00 25.67
N ARG A 319 20.51 7.68 24.82
CA ARG A 319 19.12 8.03 25.13
C ARG A 319 18.22 6.80 25.24
N LEU A 320 18.61 5.66 24.65
CA LEU A 320 17.79 4.44 24.60
C LEU A 320 18.08 3.47 25.76
N GLN A 321 19.01 3.82 26.65
CA GLN A 321 19.35 2.98 27.81
C GLN A 321 18.23 2.94 28.85
N HIS A 322 18.06 1.75 29.43
CA HIS A 322 17.20 1.45 30.56
C HIS A 322 15.75 1.94 30.40
N LYS A 323 15.27 1.94 29.14
CA LYS A 323 13.87 2.24 28.84
C LYS A 323 12.99 1.10 29.31
N ASP A 324 11.75 1.42 29.69
CA ASP A 324 10.82 0.39 30.12
C ASP A 324 10.49 -0.54 28.96
N VAL A 325 10.25 0.01 27.78
CA VAL A 325 9.90 -0.78 26.59
C VAL A 325 10.69 -0.32 25.38
N ILE A 326 11.26 -1.28 24.64
CA ILE A 326 11.74 -1.07 23.27
C ILE A 326 10.94 -1.99 22.35
N VAL A 327 10.47 -1.47 21.21
CA VAL A 327 9.73 -2.22 20.20
C VAL A 327 10.51 -2.23 18.89
N LEU A 328 10.68 -3.41 18.32
CA LEU A 328 11.11 -3.67 16.94
C LEU A 328 9.92 -4.27 16.19
N CYS A 329 9.10 -3.43 15.57
CA CYS A 329 7.89 -3.86 14.87
C CYS A 329 8.18 -3.99 13.36
N GLU A 330 8.35 -5.21 12.86
CA GLU A 330 8.71 -5.50 11.45
C GLU A 330 9.99 -4.76 11.03
N VAL A 331 11.08 -5.00 11.76
CA VAL A 331 12.37 -4.33 11.55
C VAL A 331 13.49 -5.32 11.25
N ILE A 332 13.46 -6.49 11.88
CA ILE A 332 14.59 -7.41 11.85
C ILE A 332 14.78 -8.07 10.47
N GLU A 333 13.68 -8.35 9.78
CA GLU A 333 13.60 -8.95 8.45
C GLU A 333 14.19 -8.05 7.35
N HIS A 334 14.27 -6.74 7.56
CA HIS A 334 14.88 -5.80 6.61
C HIS A 334 16.39 -5.64 6.80
N ILE A 335 16.97 -6.31 7.81
CA ILE A 335 18.38 -6.25 8.13
C ILE A 335 19.05 -7.54 7.70
N ASN A 336 20.25 -7.45 7.12
CA ASN A 336 21.00 -8.66 6.80
C ASN A 336 21.28 -9.47 8.07
N GLU A 337 21.02 -10.78 8.00
CA GLU A 337 21.02 -11.69 9.14
C GLU A 337 22.35 -11.67 9.94
N GLU A 338 23.50 -11.50 9.27
CA GLU A 338 24.81 -11.45 9.90
C GLU A 338 25.02 -10.25 10.84
N ARG A 339 24.20 -9.20 10.71
CA ARG A 339 24.28 -7.99 11.53
C ARG A 339 23.44 -8.11 12.81
N LEU A 340 22.39 -8.92 12.79
CA LEU A 340 21.43 -9.05 13.89
C LEU A 340 22.06 -9.44 15.23
N PRO A 341 23.05 -10.37 15.33
CA PRO A 341 23.65 -10.73 16.61
C PRO A 341 24.26 -9.54 17.36
N LYS A 342 24.89 -8.60 16.65
CA LYS A 342 25.49 -7.41 17.25
C LYS A 342 24.42 -6.42 17.75
N ILE A 343 23.34 -6.26 16.97
CA ILE A 343 22.21 -5.40 17.33
C ILE A 343 21.50 -5.94 18.57
N MET A 344 21.20 -7.23 18.60
CA MET A 344 20.56 -7.88 19.73
C MET A 344 21.45 -7.87 20.98
N ALA A 345 22.76 -8.08 20.84
CA ALA A 345 23.68 -7.92 21.96
C ALA A 345 23.62 -6.49 22.54
N MET A 346 23.62 -5.46 21.71
CA MET A 346 23.47 -4.07 22.16
C MET A 346 22.12 -3.84 22.86
N LEU A 347 21.01 -4.31 22.29
CA LEU A 347 19.67 -4.19 22.86
C LEU A 347 19.56 -4.85 24.24
N LEU A 348 20.00 -6.10 24.35
CA LEU A 348 19.81 -6.88 25.58
C LEU A 348 20.80 -6.50 26.69
N THR A 349 22.02 -6.06 26.34
CA THR A 349 23.09 -5.77 27.32
C THR A 349 23.30 -4.29 27.61
N GLN A 350 23.36 -3.43 26.57
CA GLN A 350 23.70 -2.02 26.74
C GLN A 350 22.46 -1.14 26.91
N TYR A 351 21.42 -1.38 26.10
CA TYR A 351 20.14 -0.70 26.29
C TYR A 351 19.37 -1.33 27.45
N SER A 352 19.40 -2.65 27.56
CA SER A 352 18.86 -3.41 28.70
C SER A 352 17.46 -2.95 29.15
N PRO A 353 16.46 -2.93 28.23
CA PRO A 353 15.13 -2.48 28.59
C PRO A 353 14.44 -3.46 29.55
N GLN A 354 13.38 -3.03 30.23
CA GLN A 354 12.59 -3.94 31.05
C GLN A 354 11.79 -4.92 30.19
N THR A 355 11.32 -4.47 29.03
CA THR A 355 10.65 -5.28 28.02
C THR A 355 11.18 -4.94 26.62
N LEU A 356 11.56 -5.96 25.85
CA LEU A 356 11.82 -5.84 24.41
C LEU A 356 10.77 -6.65 23.65
N ILE A 357 10.06 -5.98 22.74
CA ILE A 357 9.07 -6.62 21.85
C ILE A 357 9.67 -6.67 20.44
N VAL A 358 9.66 -7.85 19.83
CA VAL A 358 10.13 -8.06 18.46
C VAL A 358 9.03 -8.74 17.66
N THR A 359 8.63 -8.15 16.53
CA THR A 359 7.75 -8.82 15.56
C THR A 359 8.47 -9.07 14.24
N THR A 360 8.05 -10.14 13.55
CA THR A 360 8.53 -10.50 12.22
C THR A 360 7.46 -11.33 11.50
N PRO A 361 7.45 -11.36 10.16
CA PRO A 361 6.58 -12.25 9.39
C PRO A 361 6.80 -13.73 9.72
N ASN A 362 5.73 -14.52 9.59
CA ASN A 362 5.78 -15.97 9.66
C ASN A 362 5.88 -16.60 8.25
N ALA A 363 7.05 -17.15 7.92
CA ALA A 363 7.27 -17.82 6.63
C ALA A 363 6.36 -19.05 6.41
N GLU A 364 5.98 -19.76 7.47
CA GLU A 364 5.06 -20.91 7.34
C GLU A 364 3.70 -20.48 6.81
N TYR A 365 3.27 -19.27 7.15
CA TYR A 365 1.99 -18.73 6.71
C TYR A 365 1.99 -18.38 5.21
N ASN A 366 3.17 -18.30 4.57
CA ASN A 366 3.26 -18.07 3.13
C ASN A 366 2.61 -19.20 2.31
N ALA A 367 2.50 -20.40 2.88
CA ALA A 367 1.75 -21.51 2.28
C ALA A 367 0.24 -21.22 2.23
N VAL A 368 -0.33 -20.62 3.28
CA VAL A 368 -1.72 -20.08 3.26
C VAL A 368 -1.81 -18.99 2.21
N TYR A 369 -0.70 -18.28 2.01
CA TYR A 369 -0.61 -17.21 1.04
C TYR A 369 -0.41 -17.66 -0.43
N GLU A 370 -0.28 -18.97 -0.68
CA GLU A 370 0.11 -19.50 -1.99
C GLU A 370 1.36 -18.80 -2.56
N LEU A 371 2.31 -18.46 -1.68
CA LEU A 371 3.57 -17.82 -2.04
C LEU A 371 4.69 -18.85 -2.03
N ASP A 372 5.40 -18.94 -3.14
CA ASP A 372 6.61 -19.75 -3.27
C ASP A 372 7.88 -19.01 -2.79
N GLU A 373 7.76 -17.69 -2.53
CA GLU A 373 8.85 -16.78 -2.13
C GLU A 373 8.48 -15.98 -0.87
N MET A 374 9.34 -15.05 -0.46
CA MET A 374 9.09 -14.15 0.67
C MET A 374 7.85 -13.26 0.40
N ARG A 375 7.16 -12.85 1.46
CA ARG A 375 5.97 -11.99 1.39
C ARG A 375 6.29 -10.59 0.86
N HIS A 376 7.47 -10.09 1.19
CA HIS A 376 7.97 -8.83 0.67
C HIS A 376 9.43 -8.99 0.23
N ASP A 377 9.79 -8.43 -0.91
CA ASP A 377 11.14 -8.63 -1.46
C ASP A 377 12.18 -7.64 -0.95
N ASP A 378 11.76 -6.68 -0.13
CA ASP A 378 12.67 -5.93 0.73
C ASP A 378 13.03 -6.69 2.02
N HIS A 379 12.45 -7.88 2.24
CA HIS A 379 12.92 -8.80 3.28
C HIS A 379 14.24 -9.44 2.86
N ARG A 380 15.16 -9.53 3.82
CA ARG A 380 16.41 -10.28 3.71
C ARG A 380 16.21 -11.73 4.08
N PHE A 381 15.19 -12.03 4.88
CA PHE A 381 14.81 -13.37 5.29
C PHE A 381 13.35 -13.36 5.78
N GLU A 382 12.73 -14.55 5.80
CA GLU A 382 11.53 -14.80 6.59
C GLU A 382 11.70 -16.12 7.33
N TRP A 383 11.42 -16.12 8.64
CA TRP A 383 11.62 -17.29 9.48
C TRP A 383 10.31 -18.02 9.76
N THR A 384 10.40 -19.35 9.84
CA THR A 384 9.37 -20.20 10.44
C THR A 384 9.28 -19.90 11.95
N ARG A 385 8.17 -20.29 12.61
CA ARG A 385 8.00 -20.09 14.06
C ARG A 385 9.12 -20.75 14.85
N LYS A 386 9.56 -21.93 14.41
CA LYS A 386 10.67 -22.66 15.01
C LYS A 386 11.98 -21.89 14.90
N GLN A 387 12.34 -21.42 13.69
CA GLN A 387 13.56 -20.65 13.47
C GLN A 387 13.57 -19.36 14.29
N PHE A 388 12.45 -18.63 14.33
CA PHE A 388 12.35 -17.40 15.11
C PHE A 388 12.49 -17.66 16.61
N GLN A 389 11.86 -18.70 17.15
CA GLN A 389 11.99 -19.08 18.56
C GLN A 389 13.43 -19.47 18.90
N GLU A 390 14.04 -20.35 18.11
CA GLU A 390 15.43 -20.79 18.29
C GLU A 390 16.40 -19.61 18.24
N TRP A 391 16.22 -18.71 17.26
CA TRP A 391 17.01 -17.49 17.15
C TRP A 391 16.82 -16.58 18.36
N CYS A 392 15.58 -16.36 18.80
CA CYS A 392 15.29 -15.50 19.95
C CYS A 392 15.98 -16.00 21.23
N HIS A 393 15.93 -17.31 21.47
CA HIS A 393 16.65 -17.96 22.57
C HIS A 393 18.18 -17.81 22.41
N ALA A 394 18.72 -18.02 21.21
CA ALA A 394 20.15 -17.90 20.95
C ALA A 394 20.68 -16.46 21.14
N MET A 395 19.85 -15.43 20.95
CA MET A 395 20.21 -14.04 21.22
C MET A 395 20.26 -13.72 22.72
N ASN A 396 19.44 -14.40 23.54
CA ASN A 396 19.41 -14.25 25.00
C ASN A 396 20.51 -15.08 25.71
N ARG A 397 21.77 -14.94 25.27
CA ARG A 397 22.90 -15.82 25.68
C ARG A 397 23.14 -15.93 27.19
N ASN A 398 22.86 -14.85 27.93
CA ASN A 398 23.05 -14.79 29.38
C ASN A 398 21.77 -15.11 30.15
N GLU A 399 20.69 -15.51 29.46
CA GLU A 399 19.38 -15.79 30.02
C GLU A 399 18.83 -14.68 30.94
N GLN A 400 19.16 -13.41 30.65
CA GLN A 400 18.77 -12.24 31.44
C GLN A 400 17.29 -11.90 31.28
N TYR A 401 16.65 -12.44 30.24
CA TYR A 401 15.24 -12.24 29.94
C TYR A 401 14.49 -13.56 29.98
N GLU A 402 13.23 -13.52 30.42
CA GLU A 402 12.21 -14.53 30.13
C GLU A 402 11.58 -14.22 28.77
N LEU A 403 11.33 -15.24 27.95
CA LEU A 403 10.78 -15.09 26.59
C LEU A 403 9.37 -15.66 26.54
N SER A 404 8.43 -14.90 25.97
CA SER A 404 7.12 -15.40 25.60
C SER A 404 6.85 -15.15 24.11
N PHE A 405 6.14 -16.09 23.48
CA PHE A 405 5.84 -16.06 22.06
C PHE A 405 4.34 -16.05 21.82
N THR A 406 3.89 -15.23 20.89
CA THR A 406 2.50 -15.19 20.43
C THR A 406 2.47 -14.81 18.95
N GLY A 407 1.37 -15.09 18.26
CA GLY A 407 1.18 -14.67 16.89
C GLY A 407 0.16 -13.53 16.77
N ILE A 408 0.10 -12.93 15.59
CA ILE A 408 -0.77 -11.79 15.29
C ILE A 408 -1.40 -11.99 13.91
N GLY A 409 -2.72 -11.77 13.83
CA GLY A 409 -3.52 -11.97 12.63
C GLY A 409 -4.38 -13.23 12.71
N ASP A 410 -4.94 -13.62 11.57
CA ASP A 410 -5.86 -14.75 11.49
C ASP A 410 -5.14 -16.08 11.77
N GLN A 411 -5.71 -16.86 12.67
CA GLN A 411 -5.18 -18.15 13.07
C GLN A 411 -5.52 -19.20 12.00
N HIS A 412 -4.50 -19.91 11.54
CA HIS A 412 -4.60 -21.12 10.73
C HIS A 412 -4.13 -22.33 11.55
N ASP A 413 -4.86 -23.45 11.47
CA ASP A 413 -4.62 -24.63 12.31
C ASP A 413 -3.19 -25.19 12.16
N ILE A 414 -2.70 -25.29 10.92
CA ILE A 414 -1.37 -25.81 10.61
C ILE A 414 -0.29 -24.72 10.74
N TYR A 415 -0.48 -23.60 10.05
CA TYR A 415 0.58 -22.61 9.83
C TYR A 415 0.66 -21.50 10.89
N GLY A 416 -0.26 -21.46 11.86
CA GLY A 416 -0.25 -20.44 12.93
C GLY A 416 -0.83 -19.12 12.46
N GLN A 417 -0.21 -18.00 12.82
CA GLN A 417 -0.64 -16.64 12.44
C GLN A 417 0.39 -16.01 11.50
N PRO A 418 0.01 -15.01 10.67
CA PRO A 418 0.88 -14.46 9.64
C PRO A 418 2.03 -13.61 10.16
N THR A 419 1.95 -13.09 11.38
CA THR A 419 3.03 -12.39 12.08
C THR A 419 3.31 -13.11 13.39
N GLN A 420 4.59 -13.16 13.76
CA GLN A 420 5.08 -13.73 15.01
C GLN A 420 5.59 -12.60 15.90
N MET A 421 5.42 -12.73 17.21
CA MET A 421 5.87 -11.76 18.21
C MET A 421 6.59 -12.48 19.35
N CYS A 422 7.79 -12.00 19.70
CA CYS A 422 8.54 -12.40 20.89
C CYS A 422 8.59 -11.23 21.88
N ILE A 423 8.32 -11.51 23.14
CA ILE A 423 8.42 -10.54 24.24
C ILE A 423 9.51 -11.04 25.18
N TYR A 424 10.61 -10.29 25.26
CA TYR A 424 11.67 -10.46 26.24
C TYR A 424 11.32 -9.63 27.47
N THR A 425 11.12 -10.26 28.62
CA THR A 425 10.89 -9.59 29.90
C THR A 425 12.10 -9.78 30.79
N LYS A 426 12.71 -8.69 31.25
CA LYS A 426 13.92 -8.76 32.06
C LYS A 426 13.61 -9.50 33.36
N LYS A 427 14.41 -10.51 33.71
CA LYS A 427 14.26 -11.23 34.98
C LYS A 427 14.57 -10.28 36.13
N GLU A 428 13.80 -10.35 37.20
CA GLU A 428 14.17 -9.67 38.45
C GLU A 428 15.51 -10.23 38.93
N GLU A 429 16.45 -9.35 39.28
CA GLU A 429 17.68 -9.79 39.93
C GLU A 429 17.29 -10.39 41.28
N ASN A 430 17.52 -11.69 41.47
CA ASN A 430 17.54 -12.29 42.79
C ASN A 430 18.68 -11.62 43.57
N VAL A 431 18.34 -10.59 44.36
CA VAL A 431 19.27 -9.91 45.28
C VAL A 431 19.74 -10.88 46.36
#